data_AF-A0A3B9YHJ3-F1
#
_entry.id   AF-A0A3B9YHJ3-F1
#
_cell.length_a   1.000
_cell.length_b   1.000
_cell.length_c   1.000
_cell.angle_alpha   90.00
_cell.angle_beta   90.00
_cell.angle_gamma   90.00
#
_symmetry.space_group_name_H-M   'P 1'
#
loop_
_entity.id
_entity.type
_entity.pdbx_description
1 polymer ?
#
loop_
_entity_poly.entity_id
_entity_poly.type
_entity_poly.pdbx_seq_one_letter_code
_entity_poly.pdbx_strand_id
1 'polypeptide(L)'
;MATARTIRGEEDADLADLYHVSVKALLQAVKRNRERFPSDFMFQLTMKEAAASRSQIVTLKRGQNIKYAPYAFTEQGVAMLSSILRSPRAIQANIAIMRAFVRLRELLDRIQALIRTLDRPHPYC
;
A
#
# COMPACT_ATOMS: atom_id res chain seq x y z
N MET A 1 23.78 8.05 -14.61
CA MET A 1 22.99 9.11 -13.94
C MET A 1 21.87 8.43 -13.18
N ALA A 2 21.91 8.43 -11.84
CA ALA A 2 20.92 7.74 -11.02
C ALA A 2 19.68 8.62 -10.88
N THR A 3 18.63 8.30 -11.64
CA THR A 3 17.31 8.89 -11.50
C THR A 3 16.77 8.50 -10.13
N ALA A 4 16.51 9.48 -9.26
CA ALA A 4 15.76 9.25 -8.03
C ALA A 4 14.38 8.70 -8.42
N ARG A 5 14.14 7.41 -8.18
CA ARG A 5 12.79 6.84 -8.24
C ARG A 5 11.97 7.63 -7.23
N THR A 6 11.00 8.41 -7.70
CA THR A 6 9.95 8.95 -6.83
C THR A 6 9.39 7.78 -6.04
N ILE A 7 9.59 7.79 -4.72
CA ILE A 7 9.25 6.68 -3.84
C ILE A 7 7.73 6.67 -3.72
N ARG A 8 7.05 5.84 -4.52
CA ARG A 8 5.59 5.66 -4.46
C ARG A 8 5.27 4.53 -3.48
N GLY A 9 5.64 4.68 -2.22
CA GLY A 9 5.39 3.67 -1.19
C GLY A 9 5.63 4.16 0.22
N GLU A 10 4.98 3.52 1.18
CA GLU A 10 5.06 3.81 2.62
C GLU A 10 6.17 2.97 3.28
N GLU A 11 6.95 3.58 4.18
CA GLU A 11 8.05 2.90 4.89
C GLU A 11 7.52 1.97 5.99
N ASP A 12 8.28 0.91 6.30
CA ASP A 12 7.93 -0.07 7.35
C ASP A 12 7.69 0.55 8.74
N ALA A 13 8.39 1.64 9.07
CA ALA A 13 8.20 2.41 10.29
C ALA A 13 6.83 3.10 10.33
N ASP A 14 6.48 3.83 9.28
CA ASP A 14 5.22 4.57 9.20
C ASP A 14 4.01 3.62 9.22
N LEU A 15 4.11 2.49 8.51
CA LEU A 15 3.06 1.47 8.50
C LEU A 15 2.92 0.74 9.82
N ALA A 16 4.03 0.51 10.53
CA ALA A 16 4.00 -0.08 11.85
C ALA A 16 3.26 0.85 12.83
N ASP A 17 3.56 2.14 12.79
CA ASP A 17 2.89 3.16 13.58
C ASP A 17 1.41 3.28 13.18
N LEU A 18 1.08 3.32 11.89
CA LEU A 18 -0.30 3.36 11.38
C LEU A 18 -1.14 2.19 11.88
N TYR A 19 -0.58 0.98 11.87
CA TYR A 19 -1.29 -0.23 12.31
C TYR A 19 -1.15 -0.52 13.81
N HIS A 20 -0.48 0.34 14.57
CA HIS A 20 -0.22 0.16 16.00
C HIS A 20 0.46 -1.19 16.30
N VAL A 21 1.46 -1.55 15.51
CA VAL A 21 2.30 -2.73 15.70
C VAL A 21 3.77 -2.31 15.74
N SER A 22 4.65 -3.14 16.31
CA SER A 22 6.08 -2.87 16.18
C SER A 22 6.58 -3.18 14.76
N VAL A 23 7.57 -2.43 14.28
CA VAL A 23 8.26 -2.71 12.99
C VAL A 23 8.73 -4.17 12.91
N LYS A 24 9.26 -4.71 14.03
CA LYS A 24 9.67 -6.12 14.11
C LYS A 24 8.50 -7.07 13.89
N ALA A 25 7.35 -6.83 14.50
CA ALA A 25 6.16 -7.67 14.32
C ALA A 25 5.62 -7.59 12.89
N LEU A 26 5.62 -6.39 12.29
CA LEU A 26 5.24 -6.18 10.89
C LEU A 26 6.13 -6.99 9.95
N LEU A 27 7.44 -6.80 10.03
CA LEU A 27 8.40 -7.51 9.18
C LEU A 27 8.40 -9.03 9.43
N GLN A 28 8.14 -9.46 10.66
CA GLN A 28 7.98 -10.89 10.98
C GLN A 28 6.71 -11.47 10.32
N ALA A 29 5.60 -10.72 10.29
CA ALA A 29 4.38 -11.13 9.60
C ALA A 29 4.62 -11.24 8.09
N VAL A 30 5.30 -10.27 7.50
CA VAL A 30 5.74 -10.31 6.09
C VAL A 30 6.61 -11.53 5.82
N LYS A 31 7.63 -11.78 6.66
CA LYS A 31 8.53 -12.93 6.50
C LYS A 31 7.79 -14.27 6.52
N ARG A 32 6.79 -14.42 7.39
CA ARG A 32 5.94 -15.62 7.47
C ARG A 32 5.01 -15.80 6.27
N ASN A 33 4.74 -14.73 5.54
CA ASN A 33 3.80 -14.71 4.41
C ASN A 33 4.48 -14.24 3.11
N ARG A 34 5.77 -14.56 2.91
CA ARG A 34 6.58 -14.04 1.79
C ARG A 34 5.96 -14.25 0.42
N GLU A 35 5.25 -15.37 0.22
CA GLU A 35 4.54 -15.69 -1.03
C GLU A 35 3.46 -14.67 -1.39
N ARG A 36 2.95 -13.89 -0.42
CA ARG A 36 1.95 -12.83 -0.62
C ARG A 36 2.56 -11.48 -0.98
N PHE A 37 3.89 -11.36 -0.96
CA PHE A 37 4.62 -10.12 -1.21
C PHE A 37 5.59 -10.27 -2.38
N PRO A 38 5.06 -10.24 -3.61
CA PRO A 38 5.91 -10.13 -4.81
C PRO A 38 6.68 -8.78 -4.82
N SER A 39 7.66 -8.67 -5.70
CA SER A 39 8.59 -7.53 -5.75
C SER A 39 7.94 -6.17 -6.07
N ASP A 40 6.73 -6.18 -6.61
CA ASP A 40 5.88 -5.01 -6.89
C ASP A 40 5.03 -4.58 -5.68
N PHE A 41 4.95 -5.41 -4.63
CA PHE A 41 4.20 -5.10 -3.40
C PHE A 41 5.12 -4.54 -2.31
N MET A 42 6.36 -5.02 -2.27
CA MET A 42 7.38 -4.54 -1.34
C MET A 42 8.77 -4.62 -1.95
N PHE A 43 9.63 -3.69 -1.56
CA PHE A 43 11.05 -3.74 -1.89
C PHE A 43 11.86 -3.07 -0.78
N GLN A 44 13.12 -3.46 -0.65
CA GLN A 44 14.04 -2.82 0.29
C GLN A 44 14.65 -1.59 -0.37
N LEU A 45 14.64 -0.45 0.32
CA LEU A 45 15.30 0.75 -0.19
C LEU A 45 16.81 0.57 -0.22
N THR A 46 17.50 1.30 -1.08
CA THR A 46 18.95 1.49 -0.90
C THR A 46 19.22 2.51 0.20
N MET A 47 20.41 2.48 0.79
CA MET A 47 20.81 3.48 1.80
C MET A 47 20.75 4.92 1.26
N LYS A 48 20.99 5.10 -0.04
CA LYS A 48 20.88 6.40 -0.72
C LYS A 48 19.42 6.84 -0.85
N GLU A 49 18.52 5.95 -1.25
CA GLU A 49 17.09 6.24 -1.35
C GLU A 49 16.48 6.52 0.04
N ALA A 50 16.85 5.73 1.05
CA ALA A 50 16.39 5.94 2.42
C ALA A 50 16.84 7.29 3.00
N ALA A 51 18.09 7.71 2.71
CA ALA A 51 18.59 9.03 3.11
C ALA A 51 17.87 10.17 2.39
N ALA A 52 17.55 10.01 1.10
CA ALA A 52 16.82 10.99 0.30
C ALA A 52 15.35 11.12 0.76
N SER A 53 14.66 10.01 1.01
CA SER A 53 13.28 9.95 1.53
C SER A 53 13.11 10.81 2.79
N ARG A 54 13.97 10.55 3.78
CA ARG A 54 13.97 11.24 5.08
C ARG A 54 14.36 12.72 5.00
N SER A 55 15.09 13.12 3.96
CA SER A 55 15.45 14.52 3.75
C SER A 55 14.29 15.36 3.19
N GLN A 56 13.36 14.72 2.47
CA GLN A 56 12.16 15.36 1.92
C GLN A 56 11.03 15.44 2.95
N ILE A 57 10.91 14.42 3.81
CA ILE A 57 10.01 14.40 4.96
C ILE A 57 10.72 15.06 6.13
N VAL A 58 10.90 16.39 6.07
CA VAL A 58 11.55 17.18 7.12
C VAL A 58 10.80 16.97 8.44
N THR A 59 11.28 16.06 9.32
CA THR A 59 11.24 16.07 10.80
C THR A 59 11.79 14.74 11.36
N LEU A 60 13.10 14.48 11.28
CA LEU A 60 13.74 13.59 12.26
C LEU A 60 15.13 14.10 12.62
N LYS A 61 15.37 14.21 13.92
CA LYS A 61 16.61 14.71 14.53
C LYS A 61 17.84 14.14 13.82
N ARG A 62 18.69 15.03 13.27
CA ARG A 62 20.07 14.74 12.84
C ARG A 62 20.73 13.86 13.91
N GLY A 63 20.96 12.58 13.62
CA GLY A 63 21.69 11.69 14.55
C GLY A 63 21.28 10.22 14.58
N GLN A 64 20.15 9.81 14.00
CA GLN A 64 19.88 8.37 13.87
C GLN A 64 20.64 7.81 12.66
N ASN A 65 21.81 7.22 12.93
CA ASN A 65 22.49 6.33 12.02
C ASN A 65 21.47 5.30 11.49
N ILE A 66 21.17 5.34 10.19
CA ILE A 66 20.38 4.30 9.53
C ILE A 66 21.21 3.03 9.65
N LYS A 67 20.89 2.18 10.65
CA LYS A 67 21.59 0.91 10.85
C LYS A 67 21.25 -0.10 9.77
N TYR A 68 20.06 0.04 9.15
CA TYR A 68 19.55 -0.86 8.12
C TYR A 68 18.66 -0.09 7.14
N ALA A 69 18.71 -0.47 5.87
CA ALA A 69 17.80 0.02 4.86
C ALA A 69 16.37 -0.46 5.14
N PRO A 70 15.38 0.46 5.26
CA PRO A 70 14.00 0.12 5.51
C PRO A 70 13.34 -0.55 4.30
N TYR A 71 12.24 -1.26 4.54
CA TYR A 71 11.35 -1.72 3.49
C TYR A 71 10.34 -0.63 3.13
N ALA A 72 10.03 -0.51 1.84
CA ALA A 72 8.95 0.30 1.31
C ALA A 72 7.85 -0.61 0.74
N PHE A 73 6.59 -0.21 0.92
CA PHE A 73 5.40 -0.94 0.49
C PHE A 73 4.55 -0.07 -0.43
N THR A 74 4.07 -0.65 -1.53
CA THR A 74 3.11 0.00 -2.43
C THR A 74 1.70 -0.05 -1.83
N GLU A 75 0.73 0.66 -2.42
CA GLU A 75 -0.68 0.62 -1.98
C GLU A 75 -1.22 -0.83 -1.91
N GLN A 76 -0.82 -1.67 -2.87
CA GLN A 76 -1.17 -3.09 -2.89
C GLN A 76 -0.50 -3.84 -1.74
N GLY A 77 0.76 -3.52 -1.43
CA GLY A 77 1.48 -4.04 -0.27
C GLY A 77 0.84 -3.64 1.06
N VAL A 78 0.37 -2.39 1.19
CA VAL A 78 -0.35 -1.88 2.36
C VAL A 78 -1.68 -2.62 2.53
N ALA A 79 -2.45 -2.79 1.45
CA ALA A 79 -3.66 -3.60 1.47
C ALA A 79 -3.36 -5.05 1.91
N MET A 80 -2.28 -5.64 1.41
CA MET A 80 -1.86 -6.99 1.81
C MET A 80 -1.50 -7.08 3.30
N LEU A 81 -0.78 -6.08 3.84
CA LEU A 81 -0.45 -6.00 5.27
C LEU A 81 -1.72 -6.00 6.13
N SER A 82 -2.74 -5.25 5.74
CA SER A 82 -4.02 -5.23 6.47
C SER A 82 -4.68 -6.61 6.60
N SER A 83 -4.43 -7.51 5.66
CA SER A 83 -5.00 -8.87 5.65
C SER A 83 -4.25 -9.87 6.55
N ILE A 84 -2.96 -9.62 6.85
CA ILE A 84 -2.11 -10.55 7.62
C ILE A 84 -1.82 -10.06 9.04
N LEU A 85 -1.95 -8.76 9.30
CA LEU A 85 -1.79 -8.19 10.62
C LEU A 85 -3.06 -8.39 11.46
N ARG A 86 -2.88 -8.57 12.77
CA ARG A 86 -3.98 -8.85 13.72
C ARG A 86 -4.36 -7.65 14.59
N SER A 87 -3.79 -6.47 14.34
CA SER A 87 -4.13 -5.29 15.12
C SER A 87 -5.56 -4.82 14.81
N PRO A 88 -6.26 -4.18 15.76
CA PRO A 88 -7.60 -3.65 15.53
C PRO A 88 -7.66 -2.72 14.31
N ARG A 89 -6.62 -1.91 14.11
CA ARG A 89 -6.52 -0.97 12.98
C ARG A 89 -6.34 -1.68 11.65
N ALA A 90 -5.52 -2.73 11.59
CA ALA A 90 -5.36 -3.55 10.39
C ALA A 90 -6.64 -4.28 10.01
N ILE A 91 -7.34 -4.86 11.00
CA ILE A 91 -8.62 -5.56 10.80
C ILE A 91 -9.67 -4.58 10.22
N GLN A 92 -9.79 -3.39 10.79
CA GLN A 92 -10.72 -2.37 10.30
C GLN A 92 -10.37 -1.92 8.88
N ALA A 93 -9.08 -1.72 8.59
CA ALA A 93 -8.62 -1.35 7.25
C ALA A 93 -8.97 -2.43 6.22
N ASN A 94 -8.70 -3.71 6.52
CA ASN A 94 -9.04 -4.82 5.63
C ASN A 94 -10.55 -4.90 5.35
N ILE A 95 -11.39 -4.74 6.40
CA ILE A 95 -12.85 -4.69 6.23
C ILE A 95 -13.26 -3.52 5.33
N ALA A 96 -12.66 -2.34 5.51
CA ALA A 96 -12.95 -1.16 4.70
C ALA A 96 -12.55 -1.37 3.24
N ILE A 97 -11.37 -1.96 2.98
CA ILE A 97 -10.88 -2.30 1.65
C ILE A 97 -11.84 -3.26 0.95
N MET A 98 -12.27 -4.33 1.62
CA MET A 98 -13.20 -5.30 1.05
C MET A 98 -14.56 -4.68 0.73
N ARG A 99 -15.07 -3.80 1.60
CA ARG A 99 -16.32 -3.05 1.35
C ARG A 99 -16.19 -2.10 0.17
N ALA A 100 -15.07 -1.39 0.07
CA ALA A 100 -14.80 -0.49 -1.05
C ALA A 100 -14.72 -1.26 -2.36
N PHE A 101 -14.06 -2.42 -2.37
CA PHE A 101 -13.98 -3.30 -3.54
C PHE A 101 -15.37 -3.76 -4.03
N VAL A 102 -16.23 -4.21 -3.12
CA VAL A 102 -17.60 -4.62 -3.48
C VAL A 102 -18.40 -3.46 -4.06
N ARG A 103 -18.35 -2.27 -3.42
CA ARG A 103 -19.03 -1.07 -3.93
C ARG A 103 -18.52 -0.62 -5.30
N LEU A 104 -17.20 -0.71 -5.52
CA LEU A 104 -16.61 -0.37 -6.80
C LEU A 104 -17.10 -1.32 -7.90
N ARG A 105 -17.16 -2.62 -7.62
CA ARG A 105 -17.72 -3.61 -8.55
C ARG A 105 -19.18 -3.29 -8.90
N GLU A 106 -20.01 -3.04 -7.89
CA GLU A 106 -21.42 -2.67 -8.11
C GLU A 106 -21.57 -1.39 -8.96
N LEU A 107 -20.70 -0.40 -8.77
CA LEU A 107 -20.70 0.82 -9.57
C LEU A 107 -20.34 0.53 -11.03
N LEU A 108 -19.32 -0.28 -11.28
CA LEU A 108 -18.92 -0.68 -12.63
C LEU A 108 -20.05 -1.45 -13.34
N ASP A 109 -20.74 -2.34 -12.63
CA ASP A 109 -21.89 -3.07 -13.17
C ASP A 109 -23.03 -2.13 -13.58
N ARG A 110 -23.30 -1.08 -12.79
CA ARG A 110 -24.28 -0.03 -13.12
C ARG A 110 -23.86 0.78 -14.34
N ILE A 111 -22.59 1.16 -14.43
CA ILE A 111 -22.05 1.88 -15.59
C ILE A 111 -22.22 1.04 -16.86
N GLN A 112 -21.90 -0.26 -16.80
CA GLN A 112 -22.09 -1.16 -17.94
C GLN A 112 -23.56 -1.31 -18.34
N ALA A 113 -24.49 -1.38 -17.37
CA ALA A 113 -25.92 -1.42 -17.67
C ALA A 113 -26.40 -0.13 -18.36
N LEU A 114 -25.87 1.03 -17.96
CA LEU A 114 -26.17 2.32 -18.58
C LEU A 114 -25.64 2.35 -20.03
N ILE A 115 -24.38 1.95 -20.24
CA ILE A 115 -23.77 1.88 -21.58
C ILE A 115 -24.63 1.01 -22.51
N ARG A 116 -25.03 -0.20 -22.06
CA ARG A 116 -25.93 -1.08 -22.84
C ARG A 116 -27.26 -0.46 -23.19
N THR A 117 -27.77 0.46 -22.37
CA THR A 117 -29.03 1.16 -22.64
C THR A 117 -28.84 2.25 -23.70
N LEU A 118 -27.70 2.94 -23.68
CA LEU A 118 -27.36 3.97 -24.67
C LEU A 118 -27.04 3.38 -26.05
N ASP A 119 -26.43 2.19 -26.08
CA ASP A 119 -26.10 1.48 -27.34
C ASP A 119 -27.33 0.84 -28.02
N ARG A 120 -28.52 0.88 -27.38
CA ARG A 120 -29.73 0.39 -28.06
C ARG A 120 -30.11 1.35 -29.19
N PRO A 121 -30.27 0.87 -30.43
CA PRO A 121 -30.74 1.71 -31.53
C PRO A 121 -32.11 2.29 -31.17
N HIS A 122 -32.27 3.59 -31.40
CA HIS A 122 -33.51 4.28 -31.11
C HIS A 122 -34.61 3.70 -32.02
N PRO A 123 -35.74 3.22 -31.49
CA PRO A 123 -36.75 2.50 -32.28
C PRO A 123 -37.49 3.37 -33.32
N TYR A 124 -37.08 4.63 -33.50
CA TYR A 124 -37.74 5.62 -34.36
C TYR A 124 -36.78 6.33 -35.35
N CYS A 125 -35.55 5.83 -35.53
CA CYS A 125 -34.63 6.30 -36.58
C CYS A 125 -34.12 5.11 -37.41
#